data_AF-A0A9X2SUS6-F1
#
_entry.id   AF-A0A9X2SUS6-F1
#
_cell.length_a   1.000
_cell.length_b   1.000
_cell.length_c   1.000
_cell.angle_alpha   90.00
_cell.angle_beta   90.00
_cell.angle_gamma   90.00
#
_symmetry.space_group_name_H-M   'P 1'
#
loop_
_entity.id
_entity.type
_entity.pdbx_description
1 polymer ?
#
loop_
_entity_poly.entity_id
_entity_poly.type
_entity_poly.pdbx_seq_one_letter_code
_entity_poly.pdbx_strand_id
1 'polypeptide(L)'
;MKKVLVALAMILGIGSSVAFAQEANDSTVAVAQVPQDDFVKLNPAELPQAVMQTLTKEHPETLVKEAYVKGKDEAKVYKVIIAAQDGTETTVVLNEKGEAVKE
;
A
#
# COMPACT_ATOMS: atom_id res chain seq x y z
N MET A 1 -19.05 21.81 -54.06
CA MET A 1 -19.90 22.22 -52.91
C MET A 1 -20.55 20.96 -52.37
N LYS A 2 -20.66 20.64 -51.08
CA LYS A 2 -20.47 21.40 -49.85
C LYS A 2 -20.16 20.35 -48.76
N LYS A 3 -19.06 20.58 -48.04
CA LYS A 3 -18.79 20.24 -46.64
C LYS A 3 -19.80 19.32 -45.94
N VAL A 4 -19.38 18.14 -45.51
CA VAL A 4 -19.76 17.51 -44.22
C VAL A 4 -18.61 16.55 -43.88
N LEU A 5 -17.59 17.00 -43.15
CA LEU A 5 -17.48 16.91 -41.68
C LEU A 5 -17.39 15.47 -41.17
N VAL A 6 -16.12 15.06 -41.06
CA VAL A 6 -15.54 14.17 -40.06
C VAL A 6 -16.37 14.16 -38.76
N ALA A 7 -16.92 13.01 -38.41
CA ALA A 7 -17.36 12.70 -37.05
C ALA A 7 -17.07 11.22 -36.80
N LEU A 8 -15.81 10.95 -36.44
CA LEU A 8 -15.37 9.69 -35.88
C LEU A 8 -16.02 9.57 -34.50
N ALA A 9 -17.22 8.98 -34.46
CA ALA A 9 -17.91 8.63 -33.23
C ALA A 9 -17.11 7.54 -32.52
N MET A 10 -16.12 7.97 -31.75
CA MET A 10 -15.38 7.12 -30.84
C MET A 10 -16.28 6.76 -29.65
N ILE A 11 -16.57 5.46 -29.57
CA ILE A 11 -16.36 4.63 -28.38
C ILE A 11 -17.25 4.96 -27.17
N LEU A 12 -18.19 4.03 -26.97
CA LEU A 12 -18.81 3.65 -25.71
C LEU A 12 -17.79 3.58 -24.55
N GLY A 13 -18.09 4.21 -23.43
CA GLY A 13 -17.36 3.99 -22.19
C GLY A 13 -17.90 4.84 -21.06
N ILE A 14 -18.79 4.27 -20.26
CA ILE A 14 -19.16 4.82 -18.95
C ILE A 14 -17.90 4.75 -18.09
N GLY A 15 -17.24 5.89 -17.90
CA GLY A 15 -16.10 6.02 -17.01
C GLY A 15 -16.38 7.15 -16.05
N SER A 16 -16.93 6.81 -14.88
CA SER A 16 -16.87 7.69 -13.72
C SER A 16 -15.39 7.95 -13.42
N SER A 17 -14.95 9.18 -13.63
CA SER A 17 -13.63 9.62 -13.18
C SER A 17 -13.81 10.99 -12.56
N VAL A 18 -13.79 10.99 -11.22
CA VAL A 18 -13.64 12.22 -10.44
C VAL A 18 -12.33 12.87 -10.85
N ALA A 19 -12.45 14.09 -11.37
CA ALA A 19 -11.34 14.96 -11.67
C ALA A 19 -10.65 15.36 -10.37
N PHE A 20 -9.38 14.99 -10.19
CA PHE A 20 -8.49 15.68 -9.27
C PHE A 20 -7.86 16.85 -10.02
N ALA A 21 -8.40 18.03 -9.75
CA ALA A 21 -7.86 19.31 -10.18
C ALA A 21 -7.01 19.89 -9.03
N GLN A 22 -5.68 19.94 -9.21
CA GLN A 22 -4.79 20.95 -8.61
C GLN A 22 -3.42 20.77 -9.28
N GLU A 23 -3.16 21.52 -10.35
CA GLU A 23 -2.45 22.80 -10.35
C GLU A 23 -0.97 22.67 -10.00
N ALA A 24 -0.16 22.91 -11.03
CA ALA A 24 1.28 22.96 -10.98
C ALA A 24 1.73 24.24 -10.25
N ASN A 25 2.48 24.08 -9.17
CA ASN A 25 3.52 25.04 -8.81
C ASN A 25 4.60 24.38 -7.95
N ASP A 26 5.83 24.49 -8.45
CA ASP A 26 7.11 24.47 -7.76
C ASP A 26 7.46 23.34 -6.76
N SER A 27 8.41 22.52 -7.23
CA SER A 27 9.61 22.10 -6.50
C SER A 27 9.44 21.35 -5.18
N THR A 28 9.90 20.10 -5.23
CA THR A 28 10.30 19.19 -4.14
C THR A 28 9.20 18.36 -3.47
N VAL A 29 9.21 17.08 -3.85
CA VAL A 29 8.78 15.91 -3.05
C VAL A 29 7.33 15.92 -2.56
N ALA A 30 6.42 15.38 -3.37
CA ALA A 30 5.17 14.82 -2.87
C ALA A 30 4.79 13.59 -3.68
N VAL A 31 5.53 12.49 -3.46
CA VAL A 31 4.91 11.16 -3.53
C VAL A 31 3.87 11.14 -2.43
N ALA A 32 2.64 11.50 -2.76
CA ALA A 32 1.49 11.28 -1.90
C ALA A 32 0.35 10.68 -2.73
N GLN A 33 0.67 9.66 -3.52
CA GLN A 33 -0.25 8.54 -3.59
C GLN A 33 -0.25 7.92 -2.19
N VAL A 34 -1.21 8.28 -1.32
CA VAL A 34 -2.06 7.34 -0.57
C VAL A 34 -3.14 8.17 0.16
N PRO A 35 -4.43 7.89 -0.05
CA PRO A 35 -5.34 7.93 1.09
C PRO A 35 -6.10 6.60 1.13
N GLN A 36 -5.44 5.52 1.56
CA GLN A 36 -6.02 4.18 1.60
C GLN A 36 -5.57 3.31 2.78
N ASP A 37 -4.71 3.76 3.69
CA ASP A 37 -4.39 2.92 4.84
C ASP A 37 -4.03 3.77 6.07
N ASP A 38 -4.76 3.59 7.17
CA ASP A 38 -4.38 4.05 8.52
C ASP A 38 -3.05 3.42 9.01
N PHE A 39 -2.32 2.71 8.15
CA PHE A 39 -1.01 2.15 8.44
C PHE A 39 0.07 3.21 8.30
N VAL A 40 0.58 3.66 9.44
CA VAL A 40 1.73 4.55 9.54
C VAL A 40 3.00 3.73 9.40
N LYS A 41 3.93 4.16 8.54
CA LYS A 41 5.23 3.51 8.40
C LYS A 41 5.98 3.51 9.74
N LEU A 42 6.44 2.32 10.12
CA LEU A 42 7.12 2.02 11.38
C LEU A 42 8.51 1.47 11.06
N ASN A 43 9.49 1.70 11.93
CA ASN A 43 10.77 1.01 11.81
C ASN A 43 10.58 -0.49 12.12
N PRO A 44 11.10 -1.43 11.31
CA PRO A 44 11.09 -2.85 11.64
C PRO A 44 11.64 -3.20 13.03
N ALA A 45 12.53 -2.36 13.57
CA ALA A 45 13.06 -2.50 14.93
C ALA A 45 12.01 -2.21 16.04
N GLU A 46 10.92 -1.52 15.72
CA GLU A 46 9.81 -1.25 16.64
C GLU A 46 8.69 -2.30 16.53
N LEU A 47 8.87 -3.32 15.68
CA LEU A 47 7.94 -4.44 15.62
C LEU A 47 8.01 -5.23 16.94
N PRO A 48 6.86 -5.62 17.51
CA PRO A 48 6.84 -6.49 18.67
C PRO A 48 7.61 -7.79 18.42
N GLN A 49 8.29 -8.29 19.44
CA GLN A 49 9.04 -9.54 19.34
C GLN A 49 8.15 -10.71 18.88
N ALA A 50 6.88 -10.73 19.28
CA ALA A 50 5.92 -11.72 18.83
C ALA A 50 5.69 -11.69 17.31
N VAL A 51 5.55 -10.50 16.73
CA VAL A 51 5.44 -10.29 15.27
C VAL A 51 6.70 -10.79 14.56
N MET A 52 7.88 -10.42 15.04
CA MET A 52 9.15 -10.88 14.46
C MET A 52 9.32 -12.40 14.56
N GLN A 53 8.91 -13.01 15.67
CA GLN A 53 8.96 -14.46 15.83
C GLN A 53 8.01 -15.18 14.87
N THR A 54 6.78 -14.68 14.71
CA THR A 54 5.84 -15.25 13.74
C THR A 54 6.39 -15.10 12.32
N LEU A 55 6.91 -13.93 11.94
CA LEU A 55 7.52 -13.73 10.62
C LEU A 55 8.70 -14.70 10.39
N THR A 56 9.57 -14.87 11.37
CA THR A 56 10.71 -15.80 11.25
C THR A 56 10.25 -17.26 11.16
N LYS A 57 9.13 -17.61 11.81
CA LYS A 57 8.57 -18.96 11.84
C LYS A 57 7.76 -19.30 10.59
N GLU A 58 6.92 -18.39 10.12
CA GLU A 58 6.04 -18.60 8.96
C GLU A 58 6.73 -18.27 7.63
N HIS A 59 7.67 -17.33 7.66
CA HIS A 59 8.44 -16.88 6.49
C HIS A 59 9.95 -16.91 6.77
N PRO A 60 10.51 -18.12 6.99
CA PRO A 60 11.94 -18.27 7.19
C PRO A 60 12.70 -17.74 5.96
N GLU A 61 13.87 -17.13 6.20
CA GLU A 61 14.77 -16.63 5.14
C GLU A 61 14.22 -15.44 4.33
N THR A 62 13.21 -14.73 4.84
CA THR A 62 12.70 -13.50 4.24
C THR A 62 13.33 -12.25 4.86
N LEU A 63 13.49 -11.20 4.06
CA LEU A 63 14.01 -9.90 4.49
C LEU A 63 12.86 -8.92 4.71
N VAL A 64 12.72 -8.39 5.92
CA VAL A 64 11.77 -7.31 6.19
C VAL A 64 12.22 -6.04 5.46
N LYS A 65 11.45 -5.62 4.45
CA LYS A 65 11.69 -4.37 3.72
C LYS A 65 11.03 -3.19 4.42
N GLU A 66 9.75 -3.35 4.74
CA GLU A 66 8.96 -2.27 5.32
C GLU A 66 8.06 -2.81 6.41
N ALA A 67 7.81 -1.99 7.42
CA ALA A 67 6.87 -2.27 8.49
C ALA A 67 5.94 -1.07 8.63
N TYR A 68 4.70 -1.35 8.98
CA TYR A 68 3.68 -0.35 9.19
C TYR A 68 2.80 -0.75 10.36
N VAL A 69 2.20 0.22 11.03
CA VAL A 69 1.31 0.03 12.17
C VAL A 69 0.01 0.81 11.99
N LYS A 70 -1.13 0.17 12.27
CA LYS A 70 -2.48 0.73 12.22
C LYS A 70 -3.20 0.45 13.51
N GLY A 71 -4.05 1.37 13.96
CA GLY A 71 -4.85 1.23 15.16
C GLY A 71 -4.32 2.02 16.37
N LYS A 72 -5.17 2.18 17.39
CA LYS A 72 -4.84 2.81 18.67
C LYS A 72 -4.70 1.75 19.75
N ASP A 73 -3.62 1.85 20.52
CA ASP A 73 -3.32 1.10 21.75
C ASP A 73 -3.56 -0.42 21.70
N GLU A 74 -4.76 -0.90 21.99
CA GLU A 74 -5.08 -2.35 22.11
C GLU A 74 -5.51 -3.03 20.80
N ALA A 75 -5.77 -2.26 19.74
CA ALA A 75 -6.13 -2.77 18.41
C ALA A 75 -5.03 -2.52 17.38
N LYS A 76 -3.76 -2.48 17.83
CA LYS A 76 -2.62 -2.29 16.93
C LYS A 76 -2.41 -3.51 16.04
N VAL A 77 -2.39 -3.22 14.75
CA VAL A 77 -2.12 -4.16 13.67
C VAL A 77 -0.86 -3.71 12.95
N TYR A 78 0.05 -4.64 12.75
CA TYR A 78 1.31 -4.45 12.06
C TYR A 78 1.25 -5.10 10.69
N LYS A 79 1.45 -4.30 9.65
CA LYS A 79 1.58 -4.75 8.27
C LYS A 79 3.06 -4.73 7.93
N VAL A 80 3.62 -5.89 7.63
CA VAL A 80 5.05 -6.07 7.36
C VAL A 80 5.20 -6.60 5.95
N ILE A 81 6.00 -5.90 5.15
CA ILE A 81 6.36 -6.29 3.79
C ILE A 81 7.71 -6.98 3.87
N ILE A 82 7.71 -8.26 3.53
CA ILE A 82 8.88 -9.11 3.49
C ILE A 82 9.22 -9.45 2.04
N ALA A 83 10.50 -9.54 1.72
CA ALA A 83 10.99 -9.99 0.42
C ALA A 83 11.68 -11.35 0.60
N ALA A 84 11.23 -12.34 -0.17
CA ALA A 84 11.91 -13.63 -0.27
C ALA A 84 13.19 -13.51 -1.12
N GLN A 85 14.07 -14.51 -1.03
CA GLN A 85 15.37 -14.51 -1.72
C GLN A 85 15.25 -14.48 -3.25
N ASP A 86 14.11 -14.94 -3.78
CA ASP A 86 13.77 -14.91 -5.20
C ASP A 86 13.28 -13.53 -5.68
N GLY A 87 13.16 -12.54 -4.77
CA GLY A 87 12.64 -11.21 -5.03
C GLY A 87 11.12 -11.10 -4.89
N THR A 88 10.43 -12.17 -4.48
CA THR A 88 8.98 -12.16 -4.25
C THR A 88 8.65 -11.36 -2.99
N GLU A 89 7.86 -10.30 -3.13
CA GLU A 89 7.38 -9.51 -1.99
C GLU A 89 6.06 -10.07 -1.47
N THR A 90 6.02 -10.34 -0.17
CA THR A 90 4.83 -10.82 0.54
C THR A 90 4.47 -9.81 1.62
N THR A 91 3.18 -9.49 1.72
CA THR A 91 2.66 -8.64 2.79
C THR A 91 2.02 -9.52 3.85
N VAL A 92 2.47 -9.37 5.09
CA VAL A 92 1.99 -10.12 6.24
C VAL A 92 1.38 -9.14 7.22
N VAL A 93 0.14 -9.40 7.67
CA VAL A 93 -0.57 -8.54 8.60
C VAL A 93 -0.77 -9.29 9.91
N LEU A 94 -0.23 -8.76 11.00
CA LEU A 94 -0.14 -9.40 12.31
C LEU A 94 -0.60 -8.44 13.40
N ASN A 95 -1.20 -8.91 14.49
CA ASN A 95 -1.48 -8.06 15.66
C ASN A 95 -0.24 -7.95 16.59
N GLU A 96 -0.33 -7.18 17.69
CA GLU A 96 0.75 -7.10 18.71
C GLU A 96 1.19 -8.47 19.26
N LYS A 97 0.31 -9.48 19.23
CA LYS A 97 0.57 -10.84 19.70
C LYS A 97 1.24 -11.72 18.63
N GLY A 98 1.49 -11.19 17.44
CA GLY A 98 2.02 -11.96 16.32
C GLY A 98 1.01 -12.95 15.72
N GLU A 99 -0.29 -12.74 15.92
CA GLU A 99 -1.33 -13.53 15.27
C GLU A 99 -1.72 -12.88 13.95
N ALA A 100 -1.83 -13.69 12.89
CA ALA A 100 -2.22 -13.21 11.58
C ALA A 100 -3.67 -12.69 11.63
N VAL A 101 -3.85 -11.42 11.31
CA VAL A 101 -5.18 -10.81 11.20
C VAL A 101 -5.51 -10.66 9.73
N LYS A 102 -6.68 -11.17 9.34
CA LYS A 102 -7.25 -10.88 8.02
C LYS A 102 -7.93 -9.52 8.13
N GLU A 103 -7.48 -8.58 7.31
CA GLU A 103 -8.25 -7.36 7.05
C GLU A 103 -9.52 -7.69 6.26
#